data_AF-A0AAV9IK54-F1
#
_entry.id   AF-A0AAV9IK54-F1
#
_cell.length_a   1.000
_cell.length_b   1.000
_cell.length_c   1.000
_cell.angle_alpha   90.00
_cell.angle_beta   90.00
_cell.angle_gamma   90.00
#
_symmetry.space_group_name_H-M   'P 1'
#
loop_
_entity.id
_entity.type
_entity.pdbx_description
1 polymer ?
#
loop_
_entity_poly.entity_id
_entity_poly.type
_entity_poly.pdbx_seq_one_letter_code
_entity_poly.pdbx_strand_id
1 'polypeptide(L)'
;MSSFLTRAALSLRGAIQTTQNQWTNNGVARRLYHEKVVDHYENPRNVGSLDKNDKYVGTGLVGAPACGDVMKLQIRVDETGKIVESRFKTFGCGSAIASSSYATELIRGKTLEEASKIKNKEIAEELKLPPVKLHCSMLAEDAIKAAVKDLQKKMGASSA
;
A
#
# COMPACT_ATOMS: atom_id res chain seq x y z
N MET A 1 83.65 8.31 22.09
CA MET A 1 83.77 7.16 23.02
C MET A 1 82.44 7.01 23.76
N SER A 2 82.03 5.77 24.00
CA SER A 2 80.84 5.34 24.77
C SER A 2 79.52 5.44 23.98
N SER A 3 79.01 4.43 23.29
CA SER A 3 78.83 3.00 23.62
C SER A 3 77.75 2.75 24.68
N PHE A 4 76.73 2.02 24.24
CA PHE A 4 75.80 1.17 25.01
C PHE A 4 74.86 1.85 26.01
N LEU A 5 73.56 1.65 25.80
CA LEU A 5 72.73 0.86 26.71
C LEU A 5 71.35 0.57 26.10
N THR A 6 71.20 -0.66 25.64
CA THR A 6 69.94 -1.32 25.31
C THR A 6 69.14 -1.54 26.60
N ARG A 7 67.86 -1.18 26.65
CA ARG A 7 66.88 -1.86 27.51
C ARG A 7 65.47 -1.80 26.93
N ALA A 8 64.88 -2.99 26.86
CA ALA A 8 63.57 -3.30 26.33
C ALA A 8 62.44 -2.62 27.10
N ALA A 9 61.41 -2.21 26.38
CA ALA A 9 60.05 -2.06 26.90
C ALA A 9 59.08 -2.64 25.85
N LEU A 10 58.76 -3.91 26.02
CA LEU A 10 57.64 -4.57 25.38
C LEU A 10 56.35 -4.13 26.10
N SER A 11 55.25 -4.04 25.34
CA SER A 11 53.86 -3.92 25.80
C SER A 11 53.35 -2.51 26.12
N LEU A 12 52.54 -1.97 25.20
CA LEU A 12 51.17 -1.53 25.52
C LEU A 12 50.40 -1.20 24.22
N ARG A 13 49.37 -2.01 24.00
CA ARG A 13 48.06 -1.70 23.38
C ARG A 13 47.86 -0.31 22.76
N GLY A 14 47.26 -0.31 21.57
CA GLY A 14 46.50 0.81 21.02
C GLY A 14 46.70 0.93 19.52
N ALA A 15 46.19 0.04 18.67
CA ALA A 15 44.80 0.08 18.24
C ALA A 15 44.28 1.52 18.02
N ILE A 16 44.85 2.23 17.06
CA ILE A 16 44.14 3.32 16.35
C ILE A 16 44.26 3.02 14.86
N GLN A 17 43.78 1.82 14.50
CA GLN A 17 43.42 1.51 13.14
C GLN A 17 42.10 2.24 12.91
N THR A 18 42.18 3.32 12.13
CA THR A 18 41.22 3.66 11.10
C THR A 18 39.79 3.18 11.42
N THR A 19 39.14 3.83 12.39
CA THR A 19 37.69 3.69 12.56
C THR A 19 37.03 4.31 11.35
N GLN A 20 36.78 3.45 10.38
CA GLN A 20 35.80 3.62 9.33
C GLN A 20 34.59 4.38 9.87
N ASN A 21 34.23 5.45 9.18
CA ASN A 21 32.88 5.96 8.99
C ASN A 21 31.82 5.30 9.89
N GLN A 22 31.76 5.69 11.16
CA GLN A 22 30.60 5.45 12.01
C GLN A 22 29.57 6.57 11.77
N TRP A 23 29.11 6.65 10.52
CA TRP A 23 27.91 7.41 10.13
C TRP A 23 26.88 6.46 9.50
N THR A 24 26.85 5.21 9.93
CA THR A 24 25.82 4.25 9.52
C THR A 24 25.19 3.61 10.75
N ASN A 25 23.88 3.88 10.88
CA ASN A 25 22.89 3.18 11.70
C ASN A 25 22.82 3.53 13.19
N ASN A 26 21.99 4.53 13.52
CA ASN A 26 20.67 4.31 14.14
C ASN A 26 20.10 5.64 14.67
N GLY A 27 19.01 6.14 14.07
CA GLY A 27 18.39 7.38 14.55
C GLY A 27 17.08 7.80 13.90
N VAL A 28 16.48 7.00 13.02
CA VAL A 28 15.11 7.22 12.55
C VAL A 28 14.37 5.92 12.82
N ALA A 29 13.32 5.98 13.65
CA ALA A 29 12.54 4.82 14.06
C ALA A 29 12.30 3.87 12.88
N ARG A 30 12.73 2.61 13.02
CA ARG A 30 12.46 1.55 12.04
C ARG A 30 10.96 1.55 11.77
N ARG A 31 10.54 2.04 10.60
CA ARG A 31 9.12 2.20 10.24
C ARG A 31 8.45 0.84 10.48
N LEU A 32 7.42 0.79 11.33
CA LEU A 32 6.61 -0.41 11.62
C LEU A 32 5.80 -0.91 10.41
N TYR A 33 6.18 -0.49 9.21
CA TYR A 33 5.48 -0.76 7.96
C TYR A 33 6.36 -1.64 7.07
N HIS A 34 5.75 -2.65 6.47
CA HIS A 34 6.40 -3.49 5.49
C HIS A 34 6.79 -2.65 4.25
N GLU A 35 7.87 -3.02 3.57
CA GLU A 35 8.41 -2.28 2.41
C GLU A 35 7.35 -2.05 1.33
N LYS A 36 6.51 -3.06 1.07
CA LYS A 36 5.38 -2.95 0.14
C LYS A 36 4.36 -1.85 0.53
N VAL A 37 4.07 -1.71 1.82
CA VAL A 37 3.16 -0.65 2.30
C VAL A 37 3.78 0.71 2.07
N VAL A 38 5.08 0.85 2.33
CA VAL A 38 5.81 2.10 2.11
C VAL A 38 5.82 2.45 0.63
N ASP A 39 6.08 1.48 -0.24
CA ASP A 39 6.12 1.70 -1.69
C ASP A 39 4.75 2.16 -2.24
N HIS A 40 3.64 1.53 -1.85
CA HIS A 40 2.31 1.99 -2.26
C HIS A 40 1.88 3.32 -1.62
N TYR A 41 2.51 3.70 -0.51
CA TYR A 41 2.26 4.99 0.12
C TYR A 41 3.05 6.13 -0.53
N GLU A 42 4.33 5.92 -0.81
CA GLU A 42 5.21 6.93 -1.44
C GLU A 42 4.90 7.07 -2.94
N ASN A 43 4.57 5.97 -3.62
CA ASN A 43 4.25 5.92 -5.05
C ASN A 43 2.86 5.29 -5.27
N PRO A 44 1.75 5.93 -4.88
CA PRO A 44 0.43 5.35 -5.05
C PRO A 44 0.08 5.23 -6.54
N ARG A 45 -0.32 4.03 -6.96
CA ARG A 45 -0.71 3.74 -8.36
C ARG A 45 -2.18 3.99 -8.58
N ASN A 46 -2.54 4.52 -9.75
CA ASN A 46 -3.95 4.72 -10.14
C ASN A 46 -4.71 5.75 -9.28
N VAL A 47 -4.01 6.73 -8.70
CA VAL A 47 -4.67 7.88 -8.07
C VAL A 47 -5.44 8.66 -9.15
N GLY A 48 -6.67 9.06 -8.84
CA GLY A 48 -7.47 9.87 -9.74
C GLY A 48 -8.97 9.67 -9.56
N SER A 49 -9.74 10.11 -10.53
CA SER A 49 -11.17 9.90 -10.56
C SER A 49 -11.64 9.72 -11.99
N LEU A 50 -12.68 8.92 -12.15
CA LEU A 50 -13.37 8.70 -13.41
C LEU A 50 -14.69 9.48 -13.43
N ASP A 51 -15.25 9.66 -14.62
CA ASP A 51 -16.57 10.28 -14.76
C ASP A 51 -17.63 9.37 -14.15
N LYS A 52 -18.36 9.91 -13.16
CA LYS A 52 -19.43 9.21 -12.46
C LYS A 52 -20.68 9.03 -13.32
N ASN A 53 -20.83 9.83 -14.38
CA ASN A 53 -22.00 9.80 -15.26
C ASN A 53 -21.88 8.73 -16.35
N ASP A 54 -20.69 8.18 -16.56
CA ASP A 54 -20.48 7.09 -17.52
C ASP A 54 -21.22 5.82 -17.05
N LYS A 55 -21.90 5.17 -18.00
CA LYS A 55 -22.67 3.94 -17.79
C LYS A 55 -21.77 2.74 -17.50
N TYR A 56 -20.52 2.77 -17.98
CA TYR A 56 -19.53 1.71 -17.75
C TYR A 56 -18.64 1.98 -16.53
N VAL A 57 -18.92 3.03 -15.75
CA VAL A 57 -18.16 3.37 -14.55
C VAL A 57 -18.97 3.12 -13.29
N GLY A 58 -18.48 2.23 -12.43
CA GLY A 58 -19.00 1.98 -11.09
C GLY A 58 -18.25 2.81 -10.06
N THR A 59 -18.96 3.39 -9.09
CA THR A 59 -18.36 4.16 -8.00
C THR A 59 -18.73 3.56 -6.64
N GLY A 60 -17.73 3.14 -5.88
CA GLY A 60 -17.85 2.73 -4.48
C GLY A 60 -17.30 3.82 -3.57
N LEU A 61 -18.14 4.37 -2.69
CA LEU A 61 -17.70 5.24 -1.60
C LEU A 61 -18.01 4.54 -0.28
N VAL A 62 -16.98 4.25 0.50
CA VAL A 62 -17.07 3.53 1.76
C VAL A 62 -16.25 4.22 2.85
N GLY A 63 -16.58 3.93 4.11
CA GLY A 63 -15.95 4.55 5.27
C GLY A 63 -16.75 5.74 5.81
N ALA A 64 -16.28 6.28 6.94
CA ALA A 64 -16.95 7.35 7.66
C ALA A 64 -15.92 8.40 8.08
N PRO A 65 -16.18 9.70 7.84
CA PRO A 65 -15.27 10.77 8.26
C PRO A 65 -14.96 10.75 9.76
N ALA A 66 -15.91 10.31 10.59
CA ALA A 66 -15.73 10.20 12.04
C ALA A 66 -14.66 9.17 12.45
N CYS A 67 -14.45 8.13 11.65
CA CYS A 67 -13.45 7.09 11.90
C CYS A 67 -12.06 7.46 11.33
N GLY A 68 -11.98 8.54 10.54
CA GLY A 68 -10.74 8.97 9.89
C GLY A 68 -10.36 8.19 8.64
N ASP A 69 -11.16 7.20 8.23
CA ASP A 69 -10.92 6.40 7.02
C ASP A 69 -12.12 6.50 6.06
N VAL A 70 -11.88 7.02 4.86
CA VAL A 70 -12.85 7.16 3.76
C VAL A 70 -12.18 6.80 2.45
N MET A 71 -12.73 5.82 1.74
CA MET A 71 -12.21 5.36 0.46
C MET A 71 -13.25 5.52 -0.66
N LYS A 72 -12.84 6.17 -1.73
CA LYS A 72 -13.56 6.23 -3.00
C LYS A 72 -12.81 5.42 -4.05
N LEU A 73 -13.44 4.35 -4.54
CA LEU A 73 -12.95 3.52 -5.63
C LEU A 73 -13.88 3.66 -6.83
N GLN A 74 -13.29 3.85 -8.01
CA GLN A 74 -14.01 3.89 -9.27
C GLN A 74 -13.41 2.87 -10.21
N ILE A 75 -14.27 2.09 -10.86
CA ILE A 75 -13.88 1.07 -11.83
C ILE A 75 -14.58 1.36 -13.15
N ARG A 76 -13.88 1.23 -14.27
CA ARG A 76 -14.43 1.22 -15.63
C ARG A 76 -14.37 -0.20 -16.17
N VAL A 77 -15.48 -0.66 -16.73
CA VAL A 77 -15.52 -1.93 -17.47
C VAL A 77 -15.55 -1.71 -18.97
N ASP A 78 -15.14 -2.73 -19.71
CA ASP A 78 -15.41 -2.84 -21.14
C ASP A 78 -16.78 -3.50 -21.41
N GLU A 79 -17.10 -3.64 -22.70
CA GLU A 79 -18.32 -4.31 -23.17
C GLU A 79 -18.34 -5.81 -22.85
N THR A 80 -17.18 -6.42 -22.58
CA THR A 80 -17.07 -7.84 -22.20
C THR A 80 -17.28 -8.07 -20.69
N GLY A 81 -17.39 -6.99 -19.90
CA GLY A 81 -17.55 -7.05 -18.45
C GLY A 81 -16.23 -7.19 -17.68
N LYS A 82 -15.09 -6.88 -18.31
CA LYS A 82 -13.76 -6.85 -17.66
C LYS A 82 -13.39 -5.44 -17.22
N ILE A 83 -12.69 -5.34 -16.10
CA ILE A 83 -12.24 -4.06 -15.56
C ILE A 83 -11.00 -3.58 -16.34
N VAL A 84 -11.16 -2.52 -17.13
CA VAL A 84 -10.08 -1.95 -17.95
C VAL A 84 -9.26 -0.91 -17.20
N GLU A 85 -9.93 -0.13 -16.36
CA GLU A 85 -9.33 0.95 -15.60
C GLU A 85 -9.94 1.02 -14.19
N SER A 86 -9.09 1.25 -13.20
CA SER A 86 -9.46 1.48 -11.82
C SER A 86 -8.78 2.77 -11.36
N ARG A 87 -9.49 3.58 -10.58
CA ARG A 87 -8.97 4.81 -9.97
C ARG A 87 -9.45 4.90 -8.54
N PHE A 88 -8.60 5.44 -7.66
CA PHE A 88 -9.00 5.65 -6.27
C PHE A 88 -8.63 7.03 -5.74
N LYS A 89 -9.37 7.43 -4.71
CA LYS A 89 -9.04 8.51 -3.77
C LYS A 89 -9.38 8.02 -2.39
N THR A 90 -8.45 8.13 -1.46
CA THR A 90 -8.66 7.67 -0.09
C THR A 90 -8.12 8.69 0.88
N PHE A 91 -8.78 8.79 2.02
CA PHE A 91 -8.36 9.55 3.18
C PHE A 91 -8.25 8.56 4.32
N GLY A 92 -7.09 8.48 4.96
CA GLY A 92 -6.84 7.51 6.01
C GLY A 92 -5.36 7.37 6.31
N CYS A 93 -5.02 6.41 7.16
CA CYS A 93 -3.63 6.13 7.50
C CYS A 93 -2.84 5.57 6.28
N GLY A 94 -1.51 5.60 6.35
CA GLY A 94 -0.66 5.11 5.24
C GLY A 94 -0.95 3.67 4.81
N SER A 95 -1.38 2.82 5.74
CA SER A 95 -1.84 1.46 5.43
C SER A 95 -3.15 1.42 4.63
N ALA A 96 -4.08 2.35 4.89
CA ALA A 96 -5.29 2.47 4.10
C ALA A 96 -4.98 2.92 2.67
N ILE A 97 -4.07 3.89 2.50
CA ILE A 97 -3.58 4.34 1.18
C ILE A 97 -2.93 3.19 0.42
N ALA A 98 -2.06 2.43 1.08
CA ALA A 98 -1.41 1.28 0.48
C ALA A 98 -2.41 0.19 0.05
N SER A 99 -3.35 -0.17 0.93
CA SER A 99 -4.42 -1.12 0.62
C SER A 99 -5.28 -0.67 -0.55
N SER A 100 -5.66 0.61 -0.61
CA SER A 100 -6.45 1.14 -1.72
C SER A 100 -5.67 1.11 -3.04
N SER A 101 -4.38 1.47 -3.02
CA SER A 101 -3.54 1.42 -4.22
C SER A 101 -3.39 -0.01 -4.73
N TYR A 102 -3.03 -0.95 -3.86
CA TYR A 102 -2.89 -2.35 -4.26
C TYR A 102 -4.21 -2.95 -4.75
N ALA A 103 -5.33 -2.63 -4.10
CA ALA A 103 -6.66 -3.08 -4.54
C ALA A 103 -6.98 -2.65 -5.97
N THR A 104 -6.56 -1.45 -6.39
CA THR A 104 -6.79 -0.97 -7.77
C THR A 104 -6.00 -1.75 -8.81
N GLU A 105 -4.79 -2.19 -8.48
CA GLU A 105 -3.98 -3.04 -9.36
C GLU A 105 -4.54 -4.46 -9.41
N LEU A 106 -4.93 -4.99 -8.25
CA LEU A 106 -5.47 -6.35 -8.12
C LEU A 106 -6.73 -6.55 -8.96
N ILE A 107 -7.64 -5.58 -9.00
CA ILE A 107 -8.89 -5.68 -9.76
C ILE A 107 -8.73 -5.45 -11.26
N ARG A 108 -7.58 -4.94 -11.71
CA ARG A 108 -7.37 -4.62 -13.12
C ARG A 108 -7.31 -5.90 -13.96
N GLY A 109 -8.06 -5.95 -15.05
CA GLY A 109 -8.13 -7.11 -15.96
C GLY A 109 -9.01 -8.26 -15.46
N LYS A 110 -9.52 -8.20 -14.23
CA LYS A 110 -10.47 -9.18 -13.68
C LYS A 110 -11.90 -8.88 -14.15
N THR A 111 -12.75 -9.91 -14.12
CA THR A 111 -14.20 -9.75 -14.33
C THR A 111 -14.87 -9.21 -13.05
N LEU A 112 -16.12 -8.73 -13.17
CA LEU A 112 -16.90 -8.27 -12.01
C LEU A 112 -17.12 -9.35 -10.94
N GLU A 113 -17.29 -10.60 -11.37
CA GLU A 113 -17.45 -11.74 -10.46
C GLU A 113 -16.15 -12.05 -9.71
N GLU A 114 -15.01 -12.04 -10.41
CA GLU A 114 -13.70 -12.23 -9.80
C GLU A 114 -13.36 -11.11 -8.83
N ALA A 115 -13.65 -9.86 -9.20
CA ALA A 115 -13.45 -8.71 -8.34
C ALA A 115 -14.28 -8.82 -7.05
N SER A 116 -15.51 -9.34 -7.14
CA SER A 116 -16.39 -9.53 -5.97
C SER A 116 -15.95 -10.67 -5.04
N LYS A 117 -15.13 -11.61 -5.54
CA LYS A 117 -14.59 -12.73 -4.77
C LYS A 117 -13.33 -12.36 -3.97
N ILE A 118 -12.67 -11.25 -4.31
CA ILE A 118 -11.49 -10.76 -3.58
C ILE A 118 -11.83 -10.58 -2.10
N LYS A 119 -10.93 -11.07 -1.25
CA LYS A 119 -11.06 -11.00 0.21
C LYS A 119 -10.00 -10.09 0.81
N ASN A 120 -10.33 -9.47 1.92
CA ASN A 120 -9.41 -8.70 2.75
C ASN A 120 -8.13 -9.48 3.13
N LYS A 121 -8.20 -10.81 3.25
CA LYS A 121 -7.05 -11.68 3.55
C LYS A 121 -5.97 -11.61 2.49
N GLU A 122 -6.34 -11.67 1.20
CA GLU A 122 -5.40 -11.61 0.08
C GLU A 122 -4.63 -10.28 0.08
N ILE A 123 -5.34 -9.17 0.34
CA ILE A 123 -4.76 -7.83 0.44
C ILE A 123 -3.84 -7.73 1.67
N ALA A 124 -4.27 -8.27 2.81
CA ALA A 124 -3.51 -8.21 4.06
C ALA A 124 -2.24 -9.06 4.01
N GLU A 125 -2.30 -10.24 3.40
CA GLU A 125 -1.17 -11.13 3.20
C GLU A 125 -0.13 -10.51 2.26
N GLU A 126 -0.59 -9.92 1.15
CA GLU A 126 0.33 -9.29 0.19
C GLU A 126 1.09 -8.13 0.82
N LEU A 127 0.39 -7.25 1.54
CA LEU A 127 0.96 -6.09 2.22
C LEU A 127 1.60 -6.44 3.58
N LYS A 128 1.52 -7.69 4.01
CA LYS A 128 1.96 -8.20 5.32
C LYS A 128 1.51 -7.30 6.48
N LEU A 129 0.22 -6.96 6.48
CA LEU A 129 -0.34 -6.06 7.49
C LEU A 129 -0.37 -6.73 8.87
N PRO A 130 0.03 -6.02 9.94
CA PRO A 130 -0.14 -6.52 11.30
C PRO A 130 -1.64 -6.60 11.65
N PRO A 131 -2.05 -7.45 12.61
CA PRO A 131 -3.46 -7.67 12.96
C PRO A 131 -4.24 -6.39 13.29
N VAL A 132 -3.58 -5.38 13.85
CA VAL A 132 -4.17 -4.10 14.23
C VAL A 132 -4.65 -3.28 13.01
N LYS A 133 -4.08 -3.51 11.82
CA LYS A 133 -4.37 -2.77 10.59
C LYS A 133 -5.25 -3.54 9.58
N LEU A 134 -5.86 -4.64 10.00
CA LEU A 134 -6.75 -5.43 9.13
C LEU A 134 -8.03 -4.68 8.73
N HIS A 135 -8.45 -3.64 9.46
CA HIS A 135 -9.57 -2.79 9.05
C HIS A 135 -9.30 -2.08 7.71
N CYS A 136 -8.03 -1.78 7.39
CA CYS A 136 -7.66 -1.15 6.12
C CYS A 136 -7.90 -2.07 4.92
N SER A 137 -7.71 -3.39 5.07
CA SER A 137 -7.99 -4.34 4.00
C SER A 137 -9.48 -4.66 3.88
N MET A 138 -10.23 -4.62 4.99
CA MET A 138 -11.70 -4.71 4.97
C MET A 138 -12.32 -3.53 4.22
N LEU A 139 -11.84 -2.30 4.48
CA LEU A 139 -12.30 -1.12 3.76
C LEU A 139 -12.10 -1.24 2.24
N ALA A 140 -10.96 -1.79 1.82
CA ALA A 140 -10.67 -2.01 0.40
C ALA A 140 -11.59 -3.07 -0.23
N GLU A 141 -11.85 -4.18 0.47
CA GLU A 141 -12.83 -5.20 0.02
C GLU A 141 -14.24 -4.59 -0.12
N ASP A 142 -14.68 -3.82 0.87
CA ASP A 142 -15.99 -3.17 0.86
C ASP A 142 -16.11 -2.15 -0.27
N ALA A 143 -15.03 -1.40 -0.55
CA ALA A 143 -14.98 -0.46 -1.66
C ALA A 143 -15.15 -1.15 -3.02
N ILE A 144 -14.49 -2.29 -3.23
CA ILE A 144 -14.60 -3.10 -4.46
C ILE A 144 -16.05 -3.56 -4.65
N LYS A 145 -16.64 -4.16 -3.61
CA LYS A 145 -18.03 -4.64 -3.67
C LYS A 145 -19.02 -3.51 -3.92
N ALA A 146 -18.82 -2.35 -3.29
CA ALA A 146 -19.66 -1.18 -3.50
C ALA A 146 -19.57 -0.68 -4.96
N ALA A 147 -18.36 -0.62 -5.52
CA ALA A 147 -18.15 -0.21 -6.90
C ALA A 147 -18.78 -1.19 -7.91
N VAL A 148 -18.64 -2.50 -7.68
CA VAL A 148 -19.28 -3.52 -8.52
C VAL A 148 -20.80 -3.44 -8.42
N LYS A 149 -21.35 -3.28 -7.21
CA LYS A 149 -22.80 -3.16 -7.00
C LYS A 149 -23.40 -1.92 -7.68
N ASP A 150 -22.69 -0.78 -7.62
CA ASP A 150 -23.11 0.44 -8.31
C ASP A 150 -23.14 0.22 -9.84
N LEU A 151 -22.11 -0.42 -10.39
CA LEU A 151 -22.06 -0.75 -11.81
C LEU A 151 -23.18 -1.71 -12.22
N GLN A 152 -23.39 -2.79 -11.47
CA GLN A 152 -24.49 -3.75 -11.71
C GLN A 152 -25.85 -3.06 -11.67
N LYS A 153 -26.05 -2.11 -10.74
CA LYS A 153 -27.27 -1.30 -10.67
C LYS A 153 -27.45 -0.43 -11.91
N LYS A 154 -26.38 0.21 -12.40
CA LYS A 154 -26.42 1.02 -13.63
C LYS A 154 -26.72 0.17 -14.87
N MET A 155 -26.08 -0.99 -15.00
CA MET A 155 -26.30 -1.89 -16.13
C MET A 155 -27.66 -2.57 -16.08
N GLY A 156 -28.14 -2.97 -14.90
CA GLY A 156 -29.45 -3.59 -14.71
C GLY A 156 -30.63 -2.62 -14.80
N ALA A 157 -30.42 -1.32 -14.49
CA ALA A 157 -31.43 -0.28 -14.68
C ALA A 157 -31.60 0.14 -16.15
N SER A 158 -30.69 -0.24 -17.06
CA SER A 158 -30.84 -0.05 -18.51
C SER A 158 -31.55 -1.20 -19.21
N SER A 159 -31.93 -2.27 -18.49
CA SER A 159 -32.59 -3.46 -19.02
C SER A 159 -34.04 -3.65 -18.54
N ALA A 160 -34.69 -2.59 -18.07
CA ALA A 160 -36.10 -2.58 -17.66
C ALA A 160 -36.87 -1.44 -18.33
#